data_AF-A0A699Q3E3-F1
#
_entry.id   AF-A0A699Q3E3-F1
#
_cell.length_a   1.000
_cell.length_b   1.000
_cell.length_c   1.000
_cell.angle_alpha   90.00
_cell.angle_beta   90.00
_cell.angle_gamma   90.00
#
_symmetry.space_group_name_H-M   'P 1'
#
loop_
_entity.id
_entity.type
_entity.pdbx_description
1 polymer ?
#
loop_
_entity_poly.entity_id
_entity_poly.type
_entity_poly.pdbx_seq_one_letter_code
_entity_poly.pdbx_strand_id
1 'polypeptide(L)'
;MMMRFNEIHKFSDGTLQQIIEALDYRVKEFKINRMNPGLNTRFWTRKDVDRCNAFMFTIQRHLRTRRILRNLESFVGGRVREGDYRLLRCTD
;
A
#
# COMPACT_ATOMS: atom_id res chain seq x y z
N MET A 1 -7.55 1.07 15.87
CA MET A 1 -7.47 -0.40 15.71
C MET A 1 -6.87 -0.67 14.34
N MET A 2 -5.63 -1.19 14.27
CA MET A 2 -4.99 -1.53 13.00
C MET A 2 -5.34 -2.96 12.64
N MET A 3 -5.77 -3.18 11.39
CA MET A 3 -6.04 -4.51 10.84
C MET A 3 -4.77 -5.37 10.94
N ARG A 4 -4.91 -6.67 11.20
CA ARG A 4 -3.74 -7.53 11.37
C ARG A 4 -3.13 -7.87 10.01
N PHE A 5 -1.80 -7.95 9.94
CA PHE A 5 -1.08 -8.28 8.70
C PHE A 5 -1.52 -9.61 8.07
N ASN A 6 -1.89 -10.58 8.90
CA ASN A 6 -2.38 -11.87 8.44
C ASN A 6 -3.75 -11.79 7.76
N GLU A 7 -4.45 -10.66 7.77
CA GLU A 7 -5.76 -10.49 7.13
C GLU A 7 -5.66 -9.84 5.74
N ILE A 8 -4.51 -9.26 5.37
CA ILE A 8 -4.30 -8.56 4.09
C ILE A 8 -4.65 -9.46 2.89
N HIS A 9 -4.38 -10.76 2.99
CA HIS A 9 -4.66 -11.72 1.92
C HIS A 9 -6.15 -11.84 1.56
N LYS A 10 -7.06 -11.51 2.50
CA LYS A 10 -8.51 -11.62 2.32
C LYS A 10 -9.10 -10.49 1.47
N PHE A 11 -8.37 -9.40 1.30
CA PHE A 11 -8.87 -8.21 0.61
C PHE A 11 -8.48 -8.20 -0.87
N SER A 12 -9.37 -7.63 -1.68
CA SER A 12 -9.09 -7.36 -3.10
C SER A 12 -8.04 -6.26 -3.26
N ASP A 13 -7.36 -6.25 -4.39
CA ASP A 13 -6.34 -5.24 -4.67
C ASP A 13 -6.90 -3.80 -4.65
N GLY A 14 -8.13 -3.61 -5.14
CA GLY A 14 -8.81 -2.32 -5.11
C GLY A 14 -9.11 -1.84 -3.68
N THR A 15 -9.57 -2.75 -2.82
CA THR A 15 -9.80 -2.43 -1.41
C THR A 15 -8.49 -2.10 -0.68
N LEU A 16 -7.43 -2.85 -0.95
CA LEU A 16 -6.10 -2.59 -0.37
C LEU A 16 -5.55 -1.23 -0.81
N GLN A 17 -5.79 -0.82 -2.05
CA GLN A 17 -5.41 0.51 -2.56
C GLN A 17 -6.19 1.63 -1.82
N GLN A 18 -7.50 1.49 -1.66
CA GLN A 18 -8.31 2.45 -0.89
C GLN A 18 -7.86 2.56 0.57
N ILE A 19 -7.46 1.46 1.19
CA ILE A 19 -6.90 1.45 2.55
C ILE A 19 -5.59 2.24 2.61
N ILE A 20 -4.69 2.06 1.64
CA ILE A 20 -3.45 2.84 1.56
C ILE A 20 -3.76 4.34 1.45
N GLU A 21 -4.68 4.73 0.58
CA GLU A 21 -5.06 6.13 0.37
C GLU A 21 -5.65 6.77 1.64
N ALA A 22 -6.53 6.05 2.33
CA ALA A 22 -7.12 6.51 3.59
C ALA A 22 -6.05 6.67 4.69
N LEU A 23 -5.08 5.75 4.78
CA LEU A 23 -3.99 5.84 5.73
C LEU A 23 -3.03 6.99 5.41
N ASP A 24 -2.71 7.21 4.14
CA ASP A 24 -1.88 8.33 3.69
C ASP A 24 -2.52 9.68 4.04
N TYR A 25 -3.84 9.81 3.83
CA TYR A 25 -4.59 10.99 4.26
C TYR A 25 -4.47 11.25 5.77
N ARG A 26 -4.62 10.21 6.59
CA ARG A 26 -4.48 10.31 8.07
C ARG A 26 -3.06 10.67 8.50
N VAL A 27 -2.04 10.15 7.83
CA VAL A 27 -0.65 10.51 8.09
C VAL A 27 -0.39 11.98 7.74
N LYS A 28 -0.97 12.48 6.65
CA LYS A 28 -0.90 13.90 6.26
C LYS A 28 -1.62 14.79 7.27
N GLU A 29 -2.82 14.41 7.71
CA GLU A 29 -3.58 15.11 8.76
C GLU A 29 -2.76 15.22 10.06
N PHE A 30 -2.10 14.13 10.49
CA PHE A 30 -1.20 14.17 11.65
C PHE A 30 -0.06 15.19 11.49
N LYS A 31 0.55 15.29 10.30
CA LYS A 31 1.62 16.27 10.04
C LYS A 31 1.11 17.70 10.20
N ILE A 32 -0.08 18.00 9.67
CA ILE A 32 -0.71 19.32 9.77
C ILE A 32 -1.04 19.66 11.22
N ASN A 33 -1.64 18.74 11.96
CA ASN A 33 -1.97 18.92 13.37
C ASN A 33 -0.72 19.15 14.22
N ARG A 34 0.38 18.46 13.92
CA ARG A 34 1.67 18.67 14.62
C ARG A 34 2.26 20.06 14.36
N MET A 35 2.04 20.64 13.18
CA MET A 35 2.52 21.99 12.82
C MET A 35 1.66 23.10 13.43
N ASN A 36 0.43 22.79 13.86
CA ASN A 36 -0.53 23.75 14.40
C ASN A 36 -0.97 23.32 15.82
N PRO A 37 -0.12 23.49 16.84
CA PRO A 37 -0.37 22.97 18.19
C PRO A 37 -1.60 23.57 18.90
N GLY A 38 -2.17 24.67 18.39
CA GLY A 38 -3.43 25.25 18.87
C GLY A 38 -4.68 24.45 18.48
N LEU A 39 -4.55 23.53 17.52
CA LEU A 39 -5.59 22.55 17.19
C LEU A 39 -5.44 21.36 18.15
N ASN A 40 -6.31 21.32 19.15
CA ASN A 40 -6.31 20.27 20.17
C ASN A 40 -6.86 18.95 19.58
N THR A 41 -6.06 18.30 18.74
CA THR A 41 -6.48 17.15 17.93
C THR A 41 -5.50 15.99 18.08
N ARG A 42 -5.23 15.54 19.32
CA ARG A 42 -4.20 14.51 19.52
C ARG A 42 -4.79 13.11 19.70
N PHE A 43 -5.09 12.45 18.58
CA PHE A 43 -5.43 11.01 18.53
C PHE A 43 -4.26 10.10 18.12
N TRP A 44 -3.21 10.62 17.47
CA TRP A 44 -2.09 9.82 16.93
C TRP A 44 -0.75 10.28 17.50
N THR A 45 0.13 9.33 17.77
CA THR A 45 1.53 9.56 18.15
C THR A 45 2.46 9.34 16.96
N ARG A 46 3.72 9.77 17.08
CA ARG A 46 4.74 9.47 16.07
C ARG A 46 4.91 7.95 15.85
N LYS A 47 4.76 7.15 16.93
CA LYS A 47 4.78 5.69 16.88
C LYS A 47 3.62 5.11 16.05
N ASP A 48 2.44 5.73 16.12
CA ASP A 48 1.29 5.31 15.32
C ASP A 48 1.53 5.61 13.84
N VAL A 49 2.13 6.75 13.52
CA VAL A 49 2.53 7.11 12.15
C VAL A 49 3.56 6.13 11.60
N ASP A 50 4.60 5.81 12.37
CA ASP A 50 5.63 4.85 11.95
C ASP A 50 5.02 3.46 11.71
N ARG A 51 4.09 3.03 12.56
CA ARG A 51 3.33 1.79 12.38
C ARG A 51 2.47 1.82 11.12
N CYS A 52 1.80 2.94 10.84
CA CYS A 52 0.98 3.10 9.63
C CYS A 52 1.83 3.07 8.35
N ASN A 53 2.99 3.74 8.36
CA ASN A 53 3.92 3.70 7.24
C ASN A 53 4.42 2.27 6.98
N ALA A 54 4.80 1.53 8.04
CA ALA A 54 5.20 0.13 7.91
C ALA A 54 4.05 -0.74 7.34
N PHE A 55 2.81 -0.50 7.79
CA PHE A 55 1.65 -1.22 7.30
C PHE A 55 1.36 -0.95 5.82
N MET A 56 1.37 0.32 5.40
CA MET A 56 1.21 0.71 3.99
C MET A 56 2.28 0.06 3.11
N PHE A 57 3.54 0.04 3.56
CA PHE A 57 4.64 -0.60 2.84
C PHE A 57 4.40 -2.10 2.63
N THR A 58 3.91 -2.82 3.65
CA THR A 58 3.59 -4.24 3.51
C THR A 58 2.46 -4.48 2.51
N ILE A 59 1.41 -3.66 2.51
CA ILE A 59 0.33 -3.76 1.52
C ILE A 59 0.89 -3.53 0.10
N GLN A 60 1.69 -2.48 -0.10
CA GLN A 60 2.31 -2.20 -1.39
C GLN A 60 3.18 -3.36 -1.88
N ARG A 61 3.97 -3.97 -0.99
CA ARG A 61 4.78 -5.16 -1.30
C ARG A 61 3.89 -6.33 -1.75
N HIS A 62 2.78 -6.58 -1.04
CA HIS A 62 1.83 -7.64 -1.37
C HIS A 62 1.16 -7.42 -2.73
N LEU A 63 0.74 -6.17 -3.01
CA LEU A 63 0.19 -5.79 -4.32
C LEU A 63 1.20 -5.98 -5.45
N ARG A 64 2.48 -5.63 -5.22
CA ARG A 64 3.55 -5.85 -6.19
C ARG A 64 3.74 -7.33 -6.49
N THR A 65 3.77 -8.18 -5.46
CA THR A 65 3.86 -9.64 -5.63
C THR A 65 2.66 -10.20 -6.41
N ARG A 66 1.43 -9.80 -6.08
CA ARG A 66 0.22 -10.20 -6.82
C ARG A 66 0.25 -9.77 -8.28
N ARG A 67 0.76 -8.57 -8.57
CA ARG A 67 0.91 -8.06 -9.94
C ARG A 67 1.92 -8.89 -10.73
N ILE A 68 3.05 -9.26 -10.14
CA ILE A 68 4.06 -10.11 -10.78
C ILE A 68 3.49 -11.49 -11.10
N LEU A 69 2.79 -12.13 -10.14
CA LEU A 69 2.19 -13.45 -10.35
C LEU A 69 1.17 -13.45 -11.50
N ARG A 70 0.27 -12.45 -11.53
CA ARG A 70 -0.70 -12.31 -12.63
C ARG A 70 -0.04 -12.10 -13.99
N ASN A 71 1.06 -11.34 -14.04
CA ASN A 71 1.83 -11.16 -15.27
C ASN A 71 2.50 -12.48 -15.71
N LEU A 72 3.04 -13.27 -14.78
CA LEU A 72 3.62 -14.59 -15.08
C LEU A 72 2.57 -15.58 -15.56
N GLU A 73 1.39 -15.60 -14.94
CA GLU A 73 0.25 -16.41 -15.40
C GLU A 73 -0.17 -16.03 -16.83
N SER A 74 -0.24 -14.72 -17.13
CA SER A 74 -0.53 -14.25 -18.48
C SER A 74 0.54 -14.63 -19.51
N PHE A 75 1.81 -14.67 -19.08
CA PHE A 75 2.94 -15.07 -19.92
C PHE A 75 2.90 -16.56 -20.25
N VAL A 76 2.70 -17.42 -19.24
CA VAL A 76 2.63 -18.89 -19.41
C VAL A 76 1.34 -19.29 -20.15
N GLY A 77 0.24 -18.57 -19.95
CA GLY A 77 -1.06 -18.84 -20.58
C GLY A 77 -1.19 -18.43 -22.06
N GLY A 78 -0.11 -18.01 -22.72
CA GLY A 78 -0.06 -17.81 -24.18
C GLY A 78 -0.70 -16.53 -24.72
N ARG A 79 -1.11 -15.58 -23.87
CA ARG A 79 -1.55 -14.24 -24.31
C ARG A 79 -0.37 -13.28 -24.40
N VAL A 80 0.62 -13.60 -25.23
CA VAL A 80 1.77 -12.71 -25.47
C VAL A 80 1.28 -11.50 -26.27
N ARG A 81 1.10 -10.35 -25.63
CA ARG A 81 1.12 -9.06 -26.34
C ARG A 81 2.57 -8.68 -26.51
N GLU A 82 2.97 -8.44 -27.76
CA GLU A 82 4.35 -8.25 -28.24
C GLU A 82 5.16 -7.15 -27.51
N GLY A 83 4.50 -6.31 -26.69
CA GLY A 83 5.12 -5.26 -25.86
C GLY A 83 5.43 -5.63 -24.40
N ASP A 84 5.03 -6.80 -23.89
CA ASP A 84 5.03 -7.11 -22.45
C ASP A 84 6.41 -7.40 -21.82
N TYR A 85 7.45 -7.63 -22.64
CA TYR A 85 8.81 -7.90 -22.15
C TYR A 85 9.46 -6.72 -21.41
N ARG A 86 8.96 -5.48 -21.60
CA ARG A 86 9.45 -4.29 -20.89
C ARG A 86 8.99 -4.23 -19.43
N LEU A 87 7.91 -4.93 -19.07
CA LEU A 87 7.37 -4.95 -17.70
C LEU A 87 8.14 -5.89 -16.76
N LEU A 88 9.06 -6.70 -17.30
CA LEU A 88 9.95 -7.58 -16.56
C LEU A 88 11.24 -6.88 -16.10
N ARG A 89 11.53 -5.66 -16.58
CA ARG A 89 12.65 -4.86 -16.06
C ARG A 89 12.23 -4.19 -14.76
N CYS A 90 12.67 -4.78 -13.63
CA CYS A 90 12.93 -4.00 -12.43
C CYS A 90 13.93 -2.89 -12.80
N THR A 91 13.54 -1.63 -12.67
CA THR A 91 14.50 -0.53 -12.54
C THR A 91 15.02 -0.52 -11.11
N ASP A 92 16.35 -0.57 -10.99
CA ASP A 92 17.10 -0.29 -9.77
C ASP A 92 16.83 1.12 -9.23
#